data_AF-A0A9E6VWJ4-F1
#
_entry.id   AF-A0A9E6VWJ4-F1
#
_cell.length_a   1.000
_cell.length_b   1.000
_cell.length_c   1.000
_cell.angle_alpha   90.00
_cell.angle_beta   90.00
_cell.angle_gamma   90.00
#
_symmetry.space_group_name_H-M   'P 1'
#
loop_
_entity.id
_entity.type
_entity.pdbx_description
1 polymer ?
#
loop_
_entity_poly.entity_id
_entity_poly.type
_entity_poly.pdbx_seq_one_letter_code
_entity_poly.pdbx_strand_id
1 'polypeptide(L)'
;MNTRERSQSLFRSLLVLGGGALLLAFMAFYNGYALTYPDTGAYIRAGMEGVVPNDRPIAYGLFIRHVSLHDTLWLVVLAQCLLTAWTIRLFIRSFVTKFNHDLLFFISIGLLTAFTCLSQKSSTLLPDFLTAPLGLLVTVWLFRPPGKMRDKIISLVIVVFALLSHTSHVFILILALVFVLLLRLRKKSGLREIPRKRFVFAAGLIVSAFLLLGTLNLGYSGRFFINQNQHIFLMGRMVDAGIVEEYLNANCDKKNYSLCAYKDSLPYSDFIWDYVRSPLYKVGGWEHTRPEFNRLMGDMLRDPRCLKRIVTKSAEYSARQFFDFRMDLGSENPEQGPGSPSYIEVYRHFHHELRSYSSALQQHDGLNYRRMENSQYVFVFLSWFLLILFFTMKNIRERITSLGPVVRFLFLFVAANAVICGCLSVVLPRYQTRVIWIFPLLLLIALAETGILSHLTDRLKKLIPGGNTN
;
A
#
# COMPACT_ATOMS: atom_id res chain seq x y z
N MET A 1 16.95 32.78 -13.71
CA MET A 1 15.48 32.79 -13.79
C MET A 1 14.98 34.03 -13.09
N ASN A 2 14.30 34.90 -13.84
CA ASN A 2 13.68 36.09 -13.29
C ASN A 2 12.52 35.71 -12.33
N THR A 3 12.15 36.55 -11.36
CA THR A 3 11.09 36.26 -10.38
C THR A 3 9.75 35.90 -11.04
N ARG A 4 9.45 36.54 -12.17
CA ARG A 4 8.26 36.29 -13.00
C ARG A 4 8.25 34.89 -13.63
N GLU A 5 9.37 34.42 -14.15
CA GLU A 5 9.52 33.06 -14.72
C GLU A 5 9.40 31.98 -13.64
N ARG A 6 9.91 32.26 -12.44
CA ARG A 6 9.79 31.36 -11.28
C ARG A 6 8.34 31.24 -10.82
N SER A 7 7.60 32.35 -10.81
CA SER A 7 6.17 32.36 -10.47
C SER A 7 5.36 31.58 -11.51
N GLN A 8 5.58 31.82 -12.80
CA GLN A 8 4.89 31.09 -13.88
C GLN A 8 5.20 29.59 -13.86
N SER A 9 6.45 29.20 -13.63
CA SER A 9 6.86 27.80 -13.50
C SER A 9 6.20 27.10 -12.30
N LEU A 10 6.09 27.80 -11.17
CA LEU A 10 5.41 27.28 -9.99
C LEU A 10 3.92 27.11 -10.23
N PHE A 11 3.26 28.12 -10.81
CA PHE A 11 1.84 28.08 -11.14
C PHE A 11 1.50 26.92 -12.08
N ARG A 12 2.24 26.77 -13.19
CA ARG A 12 2.09 25.61 -14.09
C ARG A 12 2.29 24.30 -13.33
N SER A 13 3.28 24.24 -12.43
CA SER A 13 3.53 23.02 -11.66
C SER A 13 2.37 22.67 -10.73
N LEU A 14 1.72 23.68 -10.12
CA LEU A 14 0.53 23.51 -9.29
C LEU A 14 -0.67 23.07 -10.12
N LEU A 15 -0.91 23.67 -11.29
CA LEU A 15 -1.99 23.25 -12.19
C LEU A 15 -1.85 21.80 -12.64
N VAL A 16 -0.63 21.38 -13.03
CA VAL A 16 -0.37 19.99 -13.43
C VAL A 16 -0.66 19.02 -12.28
N LEU A 17 -0.19 19.34 -11.06
CA LEU A 17 -0.41 18.48 -9.90
C LEU A 17 -1.87 18.46 -9.46
N GLY A 18 -2.53 19.62 -9.44
CA GLY A 18 -3.95 19.75 -9.10
C GLY A 18 -4.84 18.99 -10.07
N GLY A 19 -4.61 19.15 -11.39
CA GLY A 19 -5.33 18.39 -12.41
C GLY A 19 -5.13 16.88 -12.27
N GLY A 20 -3.90 16.43 -12.02
CA GLY A 20 -3.64 15.02 -11.75
C GLY A 20 -4.30 14.49 -10.47
N ALA A 21 -4.32 15.28 -9.40
CA ALA A 21 -4.98 14.92 -8.15
C ALA A 21 -6.50 14.81 -8.31
N LEU A 22 -7.12 15.74 -9.05
CA LEU A 22 -8.55 15.69 -9.35
C LEU A 22 -8.93 14.48 -10.20
N LEU A 23 -8.11 14.12 -11.20
CA LEU A 23 -8.29 12.87 -11.96
C LEU A 23 -8.20 11.64 -11.05
N LEU A 24 -7.22 11.60 -10.13
CA LEU A 24 -7.10 10.50 -9.17
C LEU A 24 -8.28 10.42 -8.19
N ALA A 25 -8.93 11.54 -7.87
CA ALA A 25 -10.10 11.59 -6.99
C ALA A 25 -11.40 11.13 -7.70
N PHE A 26 -11.34 10.68 -8.96
CA PHE A 26 -12.48 10.24 -9.75
C PHE A 26 -13.41 9.29 -8.98
N MET A 27 -12.88 8.26 -8.31
CA MET A 27 -13.70 7.30 -7.57
C MET A 27 -14.43 7.90 -6.36
N ALA A 28 -13.86 8.90 -5.68
CA ALA A 28 -14.58 9.62 -4.62
C ALA A 28 -15.71 10.47 -5.20
N PHE A 29 -15.46 11.17 -6.32
CA PHE A 29 -16.50 11.96 -7.01
C PHE A 29 -17.62 11.06 -7.54
N TYR A 30 -17.26 9.93 -8.16
CA TYR A 30 -18.21 8.95 -8.65
C TYR A 30 -19.06 8.38 -7.50
N ASN A 31 -18.43 8.08 -6.37
CA ASN A 31 -19.13 7.59 -5.18
C ASN A 31 -20.03 8.65 -4.51
N GLY A 32 -19.77 9.94 -4.72
CA GLY A 32 -20.47 11.04 -4.05
C GLY A 32 -19.96 11.35 -2.63
N TYR A 33 -18.98 10.59 -2.13
CA TYR A 33 -18.28 10.80 -0.87
C TYR A 33 -16.93 10.07 -0.87
N ALA A 34 -16.07 10.35 0.12
CA ALA A 34 -14.86 9.56 0.34
C ALA A 34 -15.19 8.07 0.49
N LEU A 35 -14.39 7.18 -0.12
CA LEU A 35 -14.57 5.75 0.05
C LEU A 35 -14.14 5.34 1.47
N THR A 36 -14.91 4.47 2.10
CA THR A 36 -14.62 3.99 3.45
C THR A 36 -14.49 2.47 3.51
N TYR A 37 -13.87 2.00 4.58
CA TYR A 37 -13.67 0.58 4.89
C TYR A 37 -13.96 0.37 6.38
N PRO A 38 -14.27 -0.83 6.88
CA PRO A 38 -14.45 -1.06 8.32
C PRO A 38 -13.35 -0.45 9.22
N ASP A 39 -12.12 -0.45 8.70
CA ASP A 39 -10.93 0.13 9.33
C ASP A 39 -10.94 1.66 9.44
N THR A 40 -11.69 2.36 8.58
CA THR A 40 -11.73 3.82 8.50
C THR A 40 -12.22 4.42 9.80
N GLY A 41 -13.26 3.86 10.42
CA GLY A 41 -13.74 4.29 11.73
C GLY A 41 -12.63 4.31 12.79
N ALA A 42 -11.85 3.23 12.88
CA ALA A 42 -10.73 3.17 13.83
C ALA A 42 -9.69 4.29 13.60
N TYR A 43 -9.42 4.67 12.35
CA TYR A 43 -8.51 5.77 12.05
C TYR A 43 -9.10 7.15 12.35
N ILE A 44 -10.39 7.37 12.07
CA ILE A 44 -11.10 8.61 12.45
C ILE A 44 -11.04 8.77 13.96
N ARG A 45 -11.48 7.74 14.70
CA ARG A 45 -11.48 7.73 16.16
C ARG A 45 -10.08 7.99 16.74
N ALA A 46 -9.07 7.29 16.22
CA ALA A 46 -7.69 7.47 16.66
C ALA A 46 -7.18 8.92 16.50
N GLY A 47 -7.54 9.58 15.41
CA GLY A 47 -7.20 10.98 15.16
C GLY A 47 -7.97 11.96 16.04
N MET A 48 -9.29 11.78 16.13
CA MET A 48 -10.18 12.73 16.80
C MET A 48 -10.08 12.63 18.33
N GLU A 49 -10.04 11.40 18.86
CA GLU A 49 -9.95 11.15 20.30
C GLU A 49 -8.51 11.05 20.82
N GLY A 50 -7.51 10.93 19.93
CA GLY A 50 -6.11 10.79 20.34
C GLY A 50 -5.80 9.43 20.99
N VAL A 51 -6.56 8.39 20.64
CA VAL A 51 -6.38 7.04 21.20
C VAL A 51 -5.53 6.20 20.25
N VAL A 52 -4.48 5.57 20.77
CA VAL A 52 -3.67 4.62 19.99
C VAL A 52 -4.44 3.30 19.84
N PRO A 53 -4.79 2.87 18.61
CA PRO A 53 -5.47 1.60 18.42
C PRO A 53 -4.59 0.40 18.80
N ASN A 54 -5.23 -0.69 19.23
CA ASN A 54 -4.55 -1.91 19.65
C ASN A 54 -3.83 -2.67 18.52
N ASP A 55 -4.22 -2.42 17.27
CA ASP A 55 -3.90 -3.24 16.11
C ASP A 55 -3.20 -2.47 14.97
N ARG A 56 -3.08 -1.14 15.08
CA ARG A 56 -2.55 -0.28 14.02
C ARG A 56 -1.92 1.02 14.56
N PRO A 57 -0.97 1.64 13.83
CA PRO A 57 -0.39 2.91 14.22
C PRO A 57 -1.38 4.09 14.22
N ILE A 58 -1.21 5.03 15.15
CA ILE A 58 -2.03 6.26 15.25
C ILE A 58 -1.75 7.27 14.11
N ALA A 59 -0.60 7.18 13.44
CA ALA A 59 -0.09 8.24 12.56
C ALA A 59 -1.04 8.62 11.40
N TYR A 60 -1.74 7.64 10.82
CA TYR A 60 -2.74 7.94 9.77
C TYR A 60 -4.00 8.61 10.36
N GLY A 61 -4.41 8.26 11.58
CA GLY A 61 -5.49 8.97 12.27
C GLY A 61 -5.12 10.43 12.55
N LEU A 62 -3.88 10.70 12.97
CA LEU A 62 -3.39 12.08 13.11
C LEU A 62 -3.39 12.84 11.79
N PHE A 63 -3.09 12.17 10.68
CA PHE A 63 -3.22 12.77 9.35
C PHE A 63 -4.67 13.15 9.03
N ILE A 64 -5.65 12.26 9.30
CA ILE A 64 -7.08 12.59 9.15
C ILE A 64 -7.44 13.81 10.00
N ARG A 65 -7.07 13.82 11.28
CA ARG A 65 -7.35 14.94 12.21
C ARG A 65 -6.91 16.29 11.64
N HIS A 66 -5.65 16.40 11.23
CA HIS A 66 -5.08 17.69 10.83
C HIS A 66 -5.45 18.09 9.41
N VAL A 67 -5.58 17.14 8.47
CA VAL A 67 -5.88 17.46 7.07
C VAL A 67 -7.36 17.72 6.85
N SER A 68 -8.24 17.05 7.58
CA SER A 68 -9.69 17.35 7.53
C SER A 68 -10.04 18.72 8.11
N LEU A 69 -9.12 19.34 8.87
CA LEU A 69 -9.36 20.55 9.65
C LEU A 69 -10.51 20.43 10.64
N HIS A 70 -10.85 19.19 11.06
CA HIS A 70 -12.08 18.87 11.80
C HIS A 70 -13.38 19.29 11.07
N ASP A 71 -13.29 19.57 9.77
CA ASP A 71 -14.40 20.06 8.97
C ASP A 71 -14.83 18.99 7.96
N THR A 72 -13.98 18.58 7.03
CA THR A 72 -14.42 17.66 5.96
C THR A 72 -13.40 16.58 5.62
N LEU A 73 -13.90 15.35 5.41
CA LEU A 73 -13.10 14.22 4.95
C LEU A 73 -12.68 14.34 3.47
N TRP A 74 -13.28 15.24 2.69
CA TRP A 74 -12.86 15.52 1.31
C TRP A 74 -11.45 16.07 1.22
N LEU A 75 -11.03 16.91 2.17
CA LEU A 75 -9.65 17.43 2.22
C LEU A 75 -8.64 16.30 2.37
N VAL A 76 -8.98 15.26 3.13
CA VAL A 76 -8.15 14.07 3.29
C VAL A 76 -7.99 13.37 1.94
N VAL A 77 -9.09 13.11 1.22
CA VAL A 77 -9.04 12.51 -0.13
C VAL A 77 -8.18 13.33 -1.09
N LEU A 78 -8.40 14.64 -1.15
CA LEU A 78 -7.62 15.53 -2.03
C LEU A 78 -6.13 15.51 -1.68
N ALA A 79 -5.78 15.48 -0.40
CA ALA A 79 -4.39 15.36 0.04
C ALA A 79 -3.79 14.01 -0.37
N GLN A 80 -4.50 12.89 -0.18
CA GLN A 80 -4.03 11.56 -0.63
C GLN A 80 -3.75 11.54 -2.13
N CYS A 81 -4.71 12.03 -2.93
CA CYS A 81 -4.57 12.15 -4.37
C CYS A 81 -3.40 13.05 -4.77
N LEU A 82 -3.19 14.17 -4.07
CA LEU A 82 -2.06 15.08 -4.32
C LEU A 82 -0.70 14.42 -4.01
N LEU A 83 -0.58 13.70 -2.90
CA LEU A 83 0.64 12.98 -2.53
C LEU A 83 0.98 11.87 -3.53
N THR A 84 -0.03 11.11 -3.97
CA THR A 84 0.13 10.07 -5.00
C THR A 84 0.52 10.69 -6.35
N ALA A 85 -0.19 11.73 -6.80
CA ALA A 85 0.11 12.45 -8.04
C ALA A 85 1.53 13.04 -8.01
N TRP A 86 1.91 13.69 -6.92
CA TRP A 86 3.25 14.24 -6.75
C TRP A 86 4.33 13.16 -6.84
N THR A 87 4.10 12.01 -6.21
CA THR A 87 5.03 10.88 -6.22
C THR A 87 5.20 10.30 -7.63
N ILE A 88 4.11 10.08 -8.37
CA ILE A 88 4.15 9.60 -9.76
C ILE A 88 4.91 10.61 -10.64
N ARG A 89 4.63 11.91 -10.48
CA ARG A 89 5.33 12.96 -11.24
C ARG A 89 6.82 12.98 -10.92
N LEU A 90 7.21 12.90 -9.65
CA LEU A 90 8.63 12.86 -9.26
C LEU A 90 9.31 11.61 -9.84
N PHE A 91 8.64 10.45 -9.79
CA PHE A 91 9.15 9.20 -10.34
C PHE A 91 9.39 9.32 -11.85
N ILE A 92 8.40 9.81 -12.62
CA ILE A 92 8.54 10.08 -14.06
C ILE A 92 9.73 11.01 -14.34
N ARG A 93 9.83 12.14 -13.62
CA ARG A 93 10.93 13.10 -13.80
C ARG A 93 12.31 12.53 -13.48
N SER A 94 12.38 11.48 -12.67
CA SER A 94 13.63 10.85 -12.24
C SER A 94 14.15 9.80 -13.22
N PHE A 95 13.25 9.17 -13.98
CA PHE A 95 13.57 8.01 -14.83
C PHE A 95 13.27 8.20 -16.32
N VAL A 96 12.58 9.27 -16.71
CA VAL A 96 12.28 9.60 -18.10
C VAL A 96 13.12 10.78 -18.57
N THR A 97 13.73 10.63 -19.73
CA THR A 97 14.66 11.59 -20.35
C THR A 97 14.25 11.94 -21.78
N LYS A 98 13.58 11.03 -22.50
CA LYS A 98 13.29 11.17 -23.95
C LYS A 98 11.88 11.65 -24.29
N PHE A 99 11.03 11.91 -23.29
CA PHE A 99 9.63 12.28 -23.50
C PHE A 99 9.17 13.39 -22.55
N ASN A 100 8.15 14.14 -22.94
CA ASN A 100 7.61 15.24 -22.14
C ASN A 100 7.01 14.71 -20.81
N HIS A 101 7.58 15.16 -19.69
CA HIS A 101 7.22 14.69 -18.35
C HIS A 101 5.78 14.99 -17.97
N ASP A 102 5.27 16.19 -18.29
CA ASP A 102 3.91 16.59 -17.94
C ASP A 102 2.87 15.82 -18.77
N LEU A 103 3.14 15.61 -20.06
CA LEU A 103 2.26 14.82 -20.92
C LEU A 103 2.23 13.35 -20.49
N LEU A 104 3.40 12.74 -20.23
CA LEU A 104 3.45 11.36 -19.73
C LEU A 104 2.79 11.23 -18.36
N PHE A 105 2.90 12.25 -17.51
CA PHE A 105 2.21 12.28 -16.23
C PHE A 105 0.68 12.21 -16.42
N PHE A 106 0.10 13.04 -17.30
CA PHE A 106 -1.35 12.98 -17.56
C PHE A 106 -1.79 11.69 -18.24
N ILE A 107 -1.01 11.18 -19.21
CA ILE A 107 -1.29 9.86 -19.83
C ILE A 107 -1.27 8.77 -18.76
N SER A 108 -0.27 8.78 -17.88
CA SER A 108 -0.14 7.77 -16.82
C SER A 108 -1.28 7.87 -15.81
N ILE A 109 -1.58 9.05 -15.30
CA ILE A 109 -2.69 9.24 -14.34
C ILE A 109 -4.03 8.86 -14.98
N GLY A 110 -4.29 9.28 -16.22
CA GLY A 110 -5.52 8.95 -16.94
C GLY A 110 -5.70 7.45 -17.13
N LEU A 111 -4.69 6.77 -17.68
CA LEU A 111 -4.74 5.31 -17.91
C LEU A 111 -4.82 4.52 -16.60
N LEU A 112 -4.04 4.91 -15.58
CA LEU A 112 -4.07 4.24 -14.29
C LEU A 112 -5.40 4.46 -13.56
N THR A 113 -6.01 5.65 -13.68
CA THR A 113 -7.34 5.93 -13.12
C THR A 113 -8.42 5.10 -13.80
N ALA A 114 -8.38 5.01 -15.13
CA ALA A 114 -9.41 4.33 -15.92
C ALA A 114 -9.31 2.80 -15.84
N PHE A 115 -8.10 2.24 -15.83
CA PHE A 115 -7.87 0.81 -16.01
C PHE A 115 -7.25 0.12 -14.79
N THR A 116 -7.08 0.80 -13.65
CA THR A 116 -6.57 0.19 -12.41
C THR A 116 -7.28 0.73 -11.17
N CYS A 117 -7.03 0.12 -10.02
CA CYS A 117 -7.53 0.53 -8.71
C CYS A 117 -6.87 1.80 -8.13
N LEU A 118 -5.97 2.47 -8.86
CA LEU A 118 -5.23 3.62 -8.32
C LEU A 118 -6.15 4.73 -7.78
N SER A 119 -7.21 5.05 -8.52
CA SER A 119 -8.18 6.06 -8.07
C SER A 119 -8.96 5.60 -6.85
N GLN A 120 -9.41 4.34 -6.82
CA GLN A 120 -10.08 3.74 -5.66
C GLN A 120 -9.19 3.82 -4.41
N LYS A 121 -7.92 3.42 -4.52
CA LYS A 121 -6.98 3.44 -3.37
C LYS A 121 -6.67 4.86 -2.90
N SER A 122 -6.52 5.81 -3.81
CA SER A 122 -6.29 7.21 -3.45
C SER A 122 -7.55 7.88 -2.87
N SER A 123 -8.73 7.37 -3.21
CA SER A 123 -10.04 7.85 -2.75
C SER A 123 -10.55 7.18 -1.47
N THR A 124 -9.90 6.11 -1.01
CA THR A 124 -10.28 5.38 0.21
C THR A 124 -9.54 5.95 1.41
N LEU A 125 -10.26 6.19 2.52
CA LEU A 125 -9.71 6.70 3.77
C LEU A 125 -8.96 5.59 4.55
N LEU A 126 -7.84 5.15 3.96
CA LEU A 126 -6.93 4.15 4.50
C LEU A 126 -5.48 4.48 4.15
N PRO A 127 -4.49 4.09 4.97
CA PRO A 127 -3.08 4.33 4.68
C PRO A 127 -2.54 3.51 3.50
N ASP A 128 -3.33 2.61 2.92
CA ASP A 128 -2.98 1.76 1.78
C ASP A 128 -2.40 2.54 0.59
N PHE A 129 -2.92 3.75 0.33
CA PHE A 129 -2.47 4.59 -0.78
C PHE A 129 -0.97 4.92 -0.69
N LEU A 130 -0.35 4.85 0.49
CA LEU A 130 1.07 5.13 0.72
C LEU A 130 2.01 3.98 0.35
N THR A 131 1.50 2.76 0.16
CA THR A 131 2.35 1.58 -0.08
C THR A 131 3.16 1.71 -1.37
N ALA A 132 2.49 2.04 -2.48
CA ALA A 132 3.17 2.24 -3.75
C ALA A 132 4.04 3.51 -3.77
N PRO A 133 3.60 4.68 -3.25
CA PRO A 133 4.46 5.83 -3.04
C PRO A 133 5.74 5.51 -2.27
N LEU A 134 5.68 4.70 -1.21
CA LEU A 134 6.86 4.24 -0.50
C LEU A 134 7.84 3.51 -1.44
N GLY A 135 7.34 2.51 -2.19
CA GLY A 135 8.15 1.77 -3.14
C GLY A 135 8.78 2.66 -4.21
N LEU A 136 7.99 3.56 -4.81
CA LEU A 136 8.43 4.50 -5.84
C LEU A 136 9.48 5.49 -5.30
N LEU A 137 9.25 6.11 -4.13
CA LEU A 137 10.18 7.09 -3.56
C LEU A 137 11.47 6.45 -3.06
N VAL A 138 11.41 5.27 -2.43
CA VAL A 138 12.63 4.54 -2.06
C VAL A 138 13.43 4.16 -3.31
N THR A 139 12.75 3.79 -4.41
CA THR A 139 13.41 3.55 -5.70
C THR A 139 14.12 4.82 -6.20
N VAL A 140 13.48 5.98 -6.13
CA VAL A 140 14.11 7.26 -6.47
C VAL A 140 15.36 7.47 -5.60
N TRP A 141 15.26 7.34 -4.26
CA TRP A 141 16.40 7.49 -3.36
C TRP A 141 17.53 6.48 -3.57
N LEU A 142 17.23 5.25 -3.98
CA LEU A 142 18.24 4.21 -4.24
C LEU A 142 18.94 4.40 -5.59
N PHE A 143 18.23 4.79 -6.65
CA PHE A 143 18.79 4.82 -8.01
C PHE A 143 19.07 6.23 -8.52
N ARG A 144 18.15 7.17 -8.34
CA ARG A 144 18.20 8.54 -8.89
C ARG A 144 17.69 9.56 -7.84
N PRO A 145 18.45 9.83 -6.75
CA PRO A 145 17.98 10.70 -5.67
C PRO A 145 17.51 12.07 -6.19
N PRO A 146 16.49 12.69 -5.57
CA PRO A 146 15.96 13.95 -6.08
C PRO A 146 17.04 15.04 -6.12
N GLY A 147 17.12 15.80 -7.21
CA GLY A 147 18.12 16.86 -7.34
C GLY A 147 17.84 18.07 -6.45
N LYS A 148 16.58 18.54 -6.45
CA LYS A 148 16.16 19.74 -5.71
C LYS A 148 15.93 19.44 -4.24
N MET A 149 16.37 20.34 -3.34
CA MET A 149 16.20 20.17 -1.89
C MET A 149 14.73 20.06 -1.49
N ARG A 150 13.84 20.84 -2.13
CA ARG A 150 12.38 20.71 -1.94
C ARG A 150 11.90 19.28 -2.19
N ASP A 151 12.31 18.66 -3.28
CA ASP A 151 11.87 17.31 -3.65
C ASP A 151 12.46 16.26 -2.69
N LYS A 152 13.68 16.48 -2.18
CA LYS A 152 14.27 15.65 -1.12
C LYS A 152 13.45 15.71 0.17
N ILE A 153 13.10 16.92 0.64
CA ILE A 153 12.32 17.11 1.87
C ILE A 153 10.92 16.49 1.72
N ILE A 154 10.19 16.82 0.65
CA ILE A 154 8.83 16.30 0.45
C ILE A 154 8.85 14.77 0.34
N SER A 155 9.78 14.18 -0.44
CA SER A 155 9.87 12.72 -0.55
C SER A 155 10.25 12.06 0.78
N LEU A 156 11.13 12.67 1.56
CA LEU A 156 11.50 12.17 2.88
C LEU A 156 10.30 12.18 3.83
N VAL A 157 9.54 13.28 3.87
CA VAL A 157 8.33 13.41 4.68
C VAL A 157 7.30 12.35 4.28
N ILE A 158 7.06 12.13 2.99
CA ILE A 158 6.12 11.09 2.52
C ILE A 158 6.61 9.70 2.89
N VAL A 159 7.90 9.39 2.75
CA VAL A 159 8.45 8.08 3.13
C VAL A 159 8.33 7.84 4.64
N VAL A 160 8.69 8.83 5.46
CA VAL A 160 8.54 8.72 6.92
C VAL A 160 7.07 8.56 7.29
N PHE A 161 6.18 9.38 6.73
CA PHE A 161 4.75 9.26 6.94
C PHE A 161 4.24 7.86 6.56
N ALA A 162 4.60 7.35 5.38
CA ALA A 162 4.25 5.99 4.95
C ALA A 162 4.70 4.93 5.97
N LEU A 163 5.94 4.98 6.45
CA LEU A 163 6.46 4.03 7.44
C LEU A 163 5.75 4.12 8.80
N LEU A 164 5.30 5.32 9.19
CA LEU A 164 4.55 5.53 10.43
C LEU A 164 3.08 5.13 10.30
N SER A 165 2.48 5.22 9.12
CA SER A 165 1.05 4.98 8.91
C SER A 165 0.63 3.52 8.92
N HIS A 166 1.53 2.58 8.62
CA HIS A 166 1.20 1.15 8.59
C HIS A 166 2.42 0.27 8.86
N THR A 167 2.33 -0.63 9.85
CA THR A 167 3.47 -1.48 10.26
C THR A 167 3.99 -2.38 9.15
N SER A 168 3.11 -2.88 8.26
CA SER A 168 3.54 -3.69 7.11
C SER A 168 4.51 -2.96 6.20
N HIS A 169 4.44 -1.63 6.09
CA HIS A 169 5.34 -0.86 5.22
C HIS A 169 6.81 -1.01 5.63
N VAL A 170 7.05 -1.09 6.94
CA VAL A 170 8.39 -1.31 7.49
C VAL A 170 8.91 -2.70 7.10
N PHE A 171 8.11 -3.74 7.33
CA PHE A 171 8.49 -5.12 6.98
C PHE A 171 8.67 -5.34 5.48
N ILE A 172 7.82 -4.71 4.65
CA ILE A 172 7.95 -4.76 3.19
C ILE A 172 9.26 -4.13 2.74
N LEU A 173 9.61 -2.96 3.29
CA LEU A 173 10.87 -2.30 2.96
C LEU A 173 12.08 -3.12 3.42
N ILE A 174 12.05 -3.68 4.63
CA ILE A 174 13.11 -4.59 5.12
C ILE A 174 13.28 -5.76 4.15
N LEU A 175 12.20 -6.47 3.82
CA LEU A 175 12.26 -7.64 2.96
C LEU A 175 12.71 -7.29 1.53
N ALA A 176 12.25 -6.18 0.98
CA ALA A 176 12.70 -5.69 -0.32
C ALA A 176 14.21 -5.38 -0.33
N LEU A 177 14.73 -4.73 0.72
CA LEU A 177 16.16 -4.45 0.85
C LEU A 177 17.00 -5.72 1.03
N VAL A 178 16.49 -6.71 1.78
CA VAL A 178 17.12 -8.04 1.93
C VAL A 178 17.20 -8.74 0.57
N PHE A 179 16.11 -8.77 -0.20
CA PHE A 179 16.13 -9.35 -1.55
C PHE A 179 17.17 -8.68 -2.45
N VAL A 180 17.31 -7.36 -2.37
CA VAL A 180 18.36 -6.67 -3.12
C VAL A 180 19.75 -7.05 -2.63
N LEU A 181 19.97 -7.14 -1.32
CA LEU A 181 21.25 -7.56 -0.75
C LEU A 181 21.65 -8.96 -1.23
N LEU A 182 20.71 -9.90 -1.26
CA LEU A 182 20.92 -11.25 -1.77
C LEU A 182 21.25 -11.25 -3.27
N LEU A 183 20.53 -10.45 -4.07
CA LEU A 183 20.78 -10.36 -5.52
C LEU A 183 22.05 -9.58 -5.88
N ARG A 184 22.60 -8.77 -4.98
CA ARG A 184 23.91 -8.13 -5.17
C ARG A 184 25.07 -9.12 -5.19
N LEU A 185 24.90 -10.27 -4.56
CA LEU A 185 25.89 -11.37 -4.62
C LEU A 185 26.03 -11.93 -6.04
N ARG A 186 25.05 -11.68 -6.92
CA ARG A 186 25.09 -12.10 -8.33
C ARG A 186 25.73 -11.01 -9.21
N LYS A 187 26.86 -11.33 -9.87
CA LYS A 187 27.69 -10.37 -10.66
C LYS A 187 26.93 -9.57 -11.72
N LYS A 188 25.90 -10.14 -12.37
CA LYS A 188 25.17 -9.51 -13.50
C LYS A 188 23.87 -8.80 -13.09
N SER A 189 23.66 -8.52 -11.81
CA SER A 189 22.39 -7.97 -11.35
C SER A 189 22.26 -6.46 -11.51
N GLY A 190 23.26 -5.64 -11.84
CA GLY A 190 23.09 -4.16 -11.91
C GLY A 190 22.61 -3.46 -10.61
N LEU A 191 22.19 -4.21 -9.58
CA LEU A 191 21.83 -3.75 -8.23
C LEU A 191 23.08 -3.56 -7.36
N ARG A 192 24.21 -4.13 -7.83
CA ARG A 192 25.54 -3.95 -7.25
C ARG A 192 26.03 -2.50 -7.38
N GLU A 193 25.55 -1.77 -8.38
CA GLU A 193 25.95 -0.38 -8.65
C GLU A 193 25.38 0.63 -7.64
N ILE A 194 24.36 0.24 -6.87
CA ILE A 194 23.78 1.16 -5.88
C ILE A 194 24.82 1.43 -4.77
N PRO A 195 25.17 2.69 -4.46
CA PRO A 195 26.15 3.00 -3.42
C PRO A 195 25.73 2.50 -2.02
N ARG A 196 26.68 1.98 -1.23
CA ARG A 196 26.43 1.51 0.16
C ARG A 196 25.75 2.58 1.03
N LYS A 197 26.14 3.85 0.88
CA LYS A 197 25.52 4.98 1.60
C LYS A 197 24.01 5.10 1.39
N ARG A 198 23.48 4.70 0.22
CA ARG A 198 22.03 4.74 -0.07
C ARG A 198 21.28 3.62 0.65
N PHE A 199 21.92 2.46 0.84
CA PHE A 199 21.38 1.39 1.68
C PHE A 199 21.38 1.77 3.15
N VAL A 200 22.49 2.33 3.64
CA VAL A 200 22.57 2.82 5.02
C VAL A 200 21.53 3.89 5.27
N PHE A 201 21.31 4.80 4.32
CA PHE A 201 20.24 5.78 4.41
C PHE A 201 18.85 5.12 4.51
N ALA A 202 18.52 4.18 3.62
CA ALA A 202 17.23 3.47 3.66
C ALA A 202 17.04 2.66 4.96
N ALA A 203 18.09 2.01 5.46
CA ALA A 203 18.06 1.33 6.76
C ALA A 203 17.90 2.31 7.93
N GLY A 204 18.56 3.48 7.85
CA GLY A 204 18.39 4.57 8.81
C GLY A 204 16.95 5.06 8.87
N LEU A 205 16.26 5.16 7.73
CA LEU A 205 14.83 5.53 7.71
C LEU A 205 13.95 4.52 8.46
N ILE A 206 14.24 3.22 8.35
CA ILE A 206 13.52 2.17 9.07
C ILE A 206 13.71 2.32 10.58
N VAL A 207 14.96 2.49 11.03
CA VAL A 207 15.28 2.65 12.45
C VAL A 207 14.62 3.93 13.00
N SER A 208 14.75 5.05 12.28
CA SER A 208 14.12 6.31 12.65
C SER A 208 12.59 6.20 12.72
N ALA A 209 11.96 5.48 11.79
CA ALA A 209 10.51 5.27 11.82
C ALA A 209 10.07 4.46 13.05
N PHE A 210 10.82 3.43 13.45
CA PHE A 210 10.52 2.69 14.68
C PHE A 210 10.66 3.55 15.94
N LEU A 211 11.71 4.36 16.03
CA LEU A 211 11.91 5.28 17.15
C LEU A 211 10.80 6.32 17.22
N LEU A 212 10.46 6.94 16.07
CA LEU A 212 9.38 7.91 15.97
C LEU A 212 8.02 7.30 16.32
N LEU A 213 7.71 6.09 15.84
CA LEU A 213 6.46 5.41 16.18
C LEU A 213 6.38 5.07 17.67
N GLY A 214 7.46 4.55 18.25
CA GLY A 214 7.52 4.30 19.69
C GLY A 214 7.38 5.58 20.53
N THR A 215 7.94 6.70 20.04
CA THR A 215 7.83 8.01 20.70
C THR A 215 6.42 8.58 20.60
N LEU A 216 5.77 8.44 19.43
CA LEU A 216 4.37 8.81 19.25
C LEU A 216 3.47 8.01 20.19
N ASN A 217 3.67 6.70 20.26
CA ASN A 217 2.89 5.85 21.16
C ASN A 217 3.16 6.20 22.63
N LEU A 218 4.40 6.52 23.01
CA LEU A 218 4.71 7.02 24.35
C LEU A 218 3.95 8.31 24.68
N GLY A 219 3.89 9.25 23.74
CA GLY A 219 3.18 10.53 23.92
C GLY A 219 1.67 10.39 24.10
N TYR A 220 1.02 9.46 23.38
CA TYR A 220 -0.44 9.28 23.42
C TYR A 220 -0.93 8.22 24.42
N SER A 221 -0.11 7.21 24.73
CA SER A 221 -0.51 6.07 25.58
C SER A 221 0.29 5.96 26.89
N GLY A 222 1.32 6.80 27.07
CA GLY A 222 2.23 6.72 28.21
C GLY A 222 3.19 5.52 28.18
N ARG A 223 3.20 4.72 27.10
CA ARG A 223 4.05 3.53 26.96
C ARG A 223 4.80 3.54 25.62
N PHE A 224 6.10 3.26 25.66
CA PHE A 224 6.90 3.09 24.45
C PHE A 224 6.70 1.69 23.88
N PHE A 225 6.04 1.60 22.72
CA PHE A 225 5.93 0.35 21.96
C PHE A 225 5.80 0.66 20.47
N ILE A 226 6.23 -0.27 19.62
CA ILE A 226 6.04 -0.17 18.16
C ILE A 226 4.67 -0.70 17.75
N ASN A 227 4.31 -1.88 18.25
CA ASN A 227 3.03 -2.52 17.99
C ASN A 227 2.58 -3.31 19.22
N GLN A 228 1.34 -3.06 19.69
CA GLN A 228 0.84 -3.57 20.95
C GLN A 228 0.31 -5.00 20.86
N ASN A 229 -0.20 -5.49 19.72
CA ASN A 229 -0.84 -6.81 19.71
C ASN A 229 -0.53 -7.67 18.46
N GLN A 230 0.69 -7.55 17.93
CA GLN A 230 1.14 -8.36 16.76
C GLN A 230 1.02 -9.88 16.94
N HIS A 231 1.08 -10.37 18.18
CA HIS A 231 0.97 -11.79 18.52
C HIS A 231 -0.42 -12.36 18.20
N ILE A 232 -1.48 -11.54 18.26
CA ILE A 232 -2.85 -11.94 17.91
C ILE A 232 -2.97 -12.20 16.41
N PHE A 233 -2.39 -11.33 15.58
CA PHE A 233 -2.37 -11.51 14.13
C PHE A 233 -1.59 -12.75 13.70
N LEU A 234 -0.40 -12.97 14.30
CA LEU A 234 0.40 -14.16 14.01
C LEU A 234 -0.29 -15.44 14.49
N MET A 235 -0.92 -15.43 15.66
CA MET A 235 -1.70 -16.56 16.15
C MET A 235 -2.90 -16.84 15.24
N GLY A 236 -3.70 -15.82 14.91
CA GLY A 236 -4.82 -15.95 13.99
C GLY A 236 -4.40 -16.55 12.65
N ARG A 237 -3.26 -16.11 12.10
CA ARG A 237 -2.68 -16.70 10.89
C ARG A 237 -2.39 -18.19 11.03
N MET A 238 -1.82 -18.61 12.16
CA MET A 238 -1.50 -20.01 12.43
C MET A 238 -2.76 -20.85 12.66
N VAL A 239 -3.82 -20.27 13.24
CA VAL A 239 -5.15 -20.88 13.33
C VAL A 239 -5.73 -21.08 11.93
N ASP A 240 -5.74 -20.05 11.09
CA ASP A 240 -6.25 -20.13 9.71
C ASP A 240 -5.50 -21.15 8.84
N ALA A 241 -4.22 -21.38 9.13
CA ALA A 241 -3.40 -22.38 8.46
C ALA A 241 -3.64 -23.82 8.98
N GLY A 242 -4.48 -23.98 10.00
CA GLY A 242 -4.75 -25.24 10.72
C GLY A 242 -3.56 -25.77 11.51
N ILE A 243 -2.58 -24.92 11.83
CA ILE A 243 -1.32 -25.31 12.50
C ILE A 243 -1.54 -25.40 14.01
N VAL A 244 -2.33 -24.49 14.56
CA VAL A 244 -2.66 -24.47 15.99
C VAL A 244 -3.47 -25.71 16.36
N GLU A 245 -4.49 -26.05 15.57
CA GLU A 245 -5.31 -27.25 15.79
C GLU A 245 -4.45 -28.52 15.79
N GLU A 246 -3.61 -28.71 14.76
CA GLU A 246 -2.68 -29.85 14.67
C GLU A 246 -1.76 -29.94 15.90
N TYR A 247 -1.20 -28.80 16.34
CA TYR A 247 -0.29 -28.77 17.48
C TYR A 247 -1.01 -29.08 18.80
N LEU A 248 -2.18 -28.49 19.04
CA LEU A 248 -2.97 -28.71 20.24
C LEU A 248 -3.42 -30.17 20.35
N ASN A 249 -3.86 -30.78 19.24
CA ASN A 249 -4.25 -32.20 19.21
C ASN A 249 -3.13 -33.15 19.64
N ALA A 250 -1.87 -32.80 19.40
CA ALA A 250 -0.73 -33.63 19.77
C ALA A 250 -0.14 -33.33 21.17
N ASN A 251 -0.48 -32.20 21.78
CA ASN A 251 0.23 -31.69 22.97
C ASN A 251 -0.64 -31.27 24.15
N CYS A 252 -1.97 -31.20 24.02
CA CYS A 252 -2.83 -30.79 25.14
C CYS A 252 -2.76 -31.74 26.34
N ASP A 253 -2.49 -33.02 26.14
CA ASP A 253 -2.29 -33.98 27.24
C ASP A 253 -0.98 -33.76 28.01
N LYS A 254 -0.02 -33.05 27.39
CA LYS A 254 1.33 -32.82 27.92
C LYS A 254 1.52 -31.39 28.42
N LYS A 255 0.74 -30.44 27.89
CA LYS A 255 0.86 -29.01 28.14
C LYS A 255 -0.52 -28.40 28.30
N ASN A 256 -0.71 -27.67 29.38
CA ASN A 256 -1.98 -27.05 29.70
C ASN A 256 -2.07 -25.64 29.10
N TYR A 257 -2.44 -25.54 27.82
CA TYR A 257 -2.79 -24.27 27.18
C TYR A 257 -4.28 -23.97 27.39
N SER A 258 -4.63 -22.72 27.62
CA SER A 258 -6.02 -22.24 27.74
C SER A 258 -6.83 -22.56 26.47
N LEU A 259 -6.19 -22.56 25.30
CA LEU A 259 -6.83 -22.94 24.03
C LEU A 259 -7.16 -24.44 23.91
N CYS A 260 -6.59 -25.31 24.75
CA CYS A 260 -6.89 -26.75 24.71
C CYS A 260 -8.37 -27.05 24.96
N ALA A 261 -9.05 -26.25 25.77
CA ALA A 261 -10.49 -26.37 26.02
C ALA A 261 -11.35 -26.10 24.76
N TYR A 262 -10.76 -25.50 23.72
CA TYR A 262 -11.46 -25.05 22.52
C TYR A 262 -10.87 -25.62 21.23
N LYS A 263 -9.98 -26.62 21.31
CA LYS A 263 -9.22 -27.15 20.16
C LYS A 263 -10.11 -27.59 18.97
N ASP A 264 -11.28 -28.16 19.27
CA ASP A 264 -12.25 -28.67 18.26
C ASP A 264 -13.22 -27.57 17.76
N SER A 265 -13.07 -26.33 18.25
CA SER A 265 -13.96 -25.20 17.97
C SER A 265 -13.22 -23.95 17.48
N LEU A 266 -11.97 -24.11 17.03
CA LEU A 266 -11.18 -23.00 16.49
C LEU A 266 -11.78 -22.53 15.16
N PRO A 267 -12.22 -21.27 15.06
CA PRO A 267 -12.78 -20.74 13.81
C PRO A 267 -11.68 -20.50 12.79
N TYR A 268 -11.89 -21.00 11.57
CA TYR A 268 -11.05 -20.66 10.43
C TYR A 268 -11.42 -19.25 9.92
N SER A 269 -10.44 -18.38 9.72
CA SER A 269 -10.54 -17.00 9.18
C SER A 269 -11.13 -15.93 10.10
N ASP A 270 -11.92 -16.29 11.11
CA ASP A 270 -12.62 -15.33 12.00
C ASP A 270 -12.13 -15.31 13.45
N PHE A 271 -10.98 -15.94 13.73
CA PHE A 271 -10.41 -16.03 15.08
C PHE A 271 -10.23 -14.68 15.78
N ILE A 272 -9.88 -13.63 15.03
CA ILE A 272 -9.61 -12.31 15.59
C ILE A 272 -10.90 -11.48 15.67
N TRP A 273 -11.78 -11.61 14.67
CA TRP A 273 -12.86 -10.64 14.44
C TRP A 273 -14.23 -11.09 14.96
N ASP A 274 -14.42 -12.38 15.28
CA ASP A 274 -15.63 -12.85 15.94
C ASP A 274 -15.53 -12.66 17.47
N TYR A 275 -15.94 -11.48 17.94
CA TYR A 275 -15.94 -11.11 19.36
C TYR A 275 -16.82 -11.99 20.26
N VAL A 276 -17.76 -12.74 19.69
CA VAL A 276 -18.77 -13.50 20.44
C VAL A 276 -18.37 -14.96 20.55
N ARG A 277 -18.01 -15.59 19.42
CA ARG A 277 -17.78 -17.04 19.37
C ARG A 277 -16.30 -17.41 19.51
N SER A 278 -15.37 -16.52 19.14
CA SER A 278 -13.95 -16.85 19.10
C SER A 278 -13.40 -17.22 20.50
N PRO A 279 -12.65 -18.33 20.61
CA PRO A 279 -11.92 -18.68 21.82
C PRO A 279 -10.95 -17.60 22.31
N LEU A 280 -10.47 -16.72 21.42
CA LEU A 280 -9.60 -15.60 21.79
C LEU A 280 -10.17 -14.77 22.95
N TYR A 281 -11.46 -14.43 22.89
CA TYR A 281 -12.11 -13.59 23.89
C TYR A 281 -12.51 -14.36 25.16
N LYS A 282 -12.56 -15.69 25.09
CA LYS A 282 -12.84 -16.57 26.23
C LYS A 282 -11.59 -16.83 27.09
N VAL A 283 -10.40 -16.70 26.50
CA VAL A 283 -9.10 -17.01 27.15
C VAL A 283 -8.27 -15.77 27.48
N GLY A 284 -8.87 -14.56 27.45
CA GLY A 284 -8.24 -13.32 27.91
C GLY A 284 -8.09 -12.21 26.86
N GLY A 285 -8.53 -12.43 25.63
CA GLY A 285 -8.56 -11.40 24.59
C GLY A 285 -7.19 -10.93 24.13
N TRP A 286 -7.13 -9.68 23.65
CA TRP A 286 -5.95 -9.14 22.94
C TRP A 286 -4.72 -8.96 23.82
N GLU A 287 -4.87 -8.60 25.10
CA GLU A 287 -3.74 -8.24 25.95
C GLU A 287 -3.27 -9.39 26.84
N HIS A 288 -4.19 -10.08 27.52
CA HIS A 288 -3.84 -11.08 28.53
C HIS A 288 -3.31 -12.40 27.93
N THR A 289 -3.62 -12.69 26.67
CA THR A 289 -3.16 -13.92 25.99
C THR A 289 -1.70 -13.86 25.54
N ARG A 290 -1.08 -12.68 25.54
CA ARG A 290 0.28 -12.45 25.01
C ARG A 290 1.34 -13.43 25.53
N PRO A 291 1.49 -13.67 26.85
CA PRO A 291 2.54 -14.57 27.34
C PRO A 291 2.32 -16.01 26.89
N GLU A 292 1.08 -16.48 26.92
CA GLU A 292 0.72 -17.84 26.54
C GLU A 292 0.86 -18.05 25.02
N PHE A 293 0.32 -17.14 24.21
CA PHE A 293 0.40 -17.24 22.76
C PHE A 293 1.83 -17.18 22.25
N ASN A 294 2.69 -16.36 22.85
CA ASN A 294 4.12 -16.36 22.51
C ASN A 294 4.81 -17.68 22.86
N ARG A 295 4.45 -18.30 23.99
CA ARG A 295 4.97 -19.62 24.36
C ARG A 295 4.50 -20.69 23.38
N LEU A 296 3.20 -20.72 23.07
CA LEU A 296 2.59 -21.64 22.13
C LEU A 296 3.22 -21.52 20.73
N MET A 297 3.37 -20.29 20.22
CA MET A 297 4.07 -20.02 18.95
C MET A 297 5.53 -20.46 18.98
N GLY A 298 6.25 -20.19 20.09
CA GLY A 298 7.63 -20.64 20.26
C GLY A 298 7.76 -22.15 20.23
N ASP A 299 6.80 -22.88 20.80
CA ASP A 299 6.80 -24.33 20.82
C ASP A 299 6.40 -24.94 19.47
N MET A 300 5.45 -24.32 18.75
CA MET A 300 5.15 -24.69 17.35
C MET A 300 6.35 -24.46 16.43
N LEU A 301 7.14 -23.40 16.63
CA LEU A 301 8.36 -23.16 15.84
C LEU A 301 9.46 -24.18 16.11
N ARG A 302 9.45 -24.84 17.27
CA ARG A 302 10.39 -25.92 17.63
C ARG A 302 9.92 -27.31 17.20
N ASP A 303 8.63 -27.51 16.94
CA ASP A 303 8.12 -28.76 16.36
C ASP A 303 8.42 -28.77 14.84
N PRO A 304 9.23 -29.72 14.32
CA PRO A 304 9.58 -29.78 12.90
C PRO A 304 8.37 -29.91 11.96
N ARG A 305 7.28 -30.55 12.40
CA ARG A 305 6.05 -30.72 11.60
C ARG A 305 5.34 -29.38 11.43
N CYS A 306 5.15 -28.67 12.53
CA CYS A 306 4.58 -27.33 12.52
C CYS A 306 5.46 -26.37 11.73
N LEU A 307 6.79 -26.38 11.93
CA LEU A 307 7.71 -25.52 11.19
C LEU A 307 7.63 -25.77 9.67
N LYS A 308 7.62 -27.03 9.24
CA LYS A 308 7.43 -27.38 7.82
C LYS A 308 6.12 -26.82 7.29
N ARG A 309 5.02 -26.96 8.04
CA ARG A 309 3.69 -26.45 7.65
C ARG A 309 3.64 -24.92 7.62
N ILE A 310 4.27 -24.24 8.57
CA ILE A 310 4.42 -22.77 8.59
C ILE A 310 5.11 -22.33 7.29
N VAL A 311 6.23 -22.95 6.91
CA VAL A 311 6.98 -22.58 5.71
C VAL A 311 6.17 -22.84 4.43
N THR A 312 5.57 -24.04 4.30
CA THR A 312 4.81 -24.38 3.08
C THR A 312 3.56 -23.53 2.93
N LYS A 313 2.82 -23.30 4.01
CA LYS A 313 1.64 -22.44 4.01
C LYS A 313 2.01 -20.98 3.74
N SER A 314 3.07 -20.47 4.36
CA SER A 314 3.59 -19.13 4.08
C SER A 314 3.90 -18.93 2.60
N ALA A 315 4.57 -19.90 1.96
CA ALA A 315 4.85 -19.85 0.52
C ALA A 315 3.57 -19.89 -0.33
N GLU A 316 2.64 -20.80 0.00
CA GLU A 316 1.35 -20.93 -0.67
C GLU A 316 0.55 -19.62 -0.61
N TYR A 317 0.41 -19.04 0.59
CA TYR A 317 -0.35 -17.81 0.80
C TYR A 317 0.34 -16.59 0.20
N SER A 318 1.67 -16.52 0.23
CA SER A 318 2.43 -15.49 -0.47
C SER A 318 2.15 -15.52 -1.98
N ALA A 319 2.14 -16.73 -2.58
CA ALA A 319 1.84 -16.91 -3.99
C ALA A 319 0.39 -16.52 -4.30
N ARG A 320 -0.58 -17.00 -3.51
CA ARG A 320 -1.99 -16.62 -3.65
C ARG A 320 -2.16 -15.09 -3.56
N GLN A 321 -1.57 -14.45 -2.57
CA GLN A 321 -1.65 -13.00 -2.37
C GLN A 321 -1.03 -12.22 -3.54
N PHE A 322 0.03 -12.73 -4.17
CA PHE A 322 0.67 -12.05 -5.30
C PHE A 322 -0.24 -11.96 -6.53
N PHE A 323 -1.06 -12.99 -6.77
CA PHE A 323 -1.99 -13.06 -7.89
C PHE A 323 -3.42 -12.63 -7.55
N ASP A 324 -3.75 -12.48 -6.26
CA ASP A 324 -5.04 -11.96 -5.81
C ASP A 324 -4.98 -10.43 -5.68
N PHE A 325 -5.33 -9.75 -6.77
CA PHE A 325 -5.51 -8.31 -6.84
C PHE A 325 -6.87 -7.95 -7.44
N ARG A 326 -7.90 -8.71 -7.08
CA ARG A 326 -9.30 -8.34 -7.37
C ARG A 326 -9.60 -6.95 -6.83
N MET A 327 -10.40 -6.17 -7.56
CA MET A 327 -10.76 -4.82 -7.14
C MET A 327 -11.86 -4.92 -6.10
N ASP A 328 -11.42 -5.22 -4.90
CA ASP A 328 -12.30 -5.58 -3.82
C ASP A 328 -11.96 -4.78 -2.56
N LEU A 329 -13.00 -4.27 -1.90
CA LEU A 329 -12.96 -3.73 -0.55
C LEU A 329 -13.42 -4.80 0.48
N GLY A 330 -13.18 -6.08 0.17
CA GLY A 330 -13.60 -7.23 0.98
C GLY A 330 -14.80 -7.91 0.35
N SER A 331 -14.83 -9.26 0.39
CA SER A 331 -15.57 -10.16 -0.53
C SER A 331 -17.02 -9.83 -0.87
N GLU A 332 -17.70 -9.04 -0.05
CA GLU A 332 -18.98 -8.39 -0.29
C GLU A 332 -18.84 -7.00 0.34
N ASN A 333 -18.78 -5.94 -0.47
CA ASN A 333 -18.58 -4.54 -0.10
C ASN A 333 -19.63 -4.12 0.96
N PRO A 334 -19.42 -4.37 2.27
CA PRO A 334 -20.54 -4.34 3.19
C PRO A 334 -20.88 -2.89 3.37
N GLU A 335 -22.16 -2.56 3.22
CA GLU A 335 -22.68 -1.23 3.50
C GLU A 335 -22.03 -0.75 4.80
N GLN A 336 -21.32 0.37 4.72
CA GLN A 336 -20.81 1.03 5.91
C GLN A 336 -21.93 1.90 6.48
N GLY A 337 -23.14 1.34 6.56
CA GLY A 337 -24.35 1.97 7.03
C GLY A 337 -24.41 2.02 8.56
N PRO A 338 -25.61 2.32 9.11
CA PRO A 338 -25.82 2.41 10.56
C PRO A 338 -25.27 1.19 11.30
N GLY A 339 -24.46 1.43 12.34
CA GLY A 339 -23.82 0.39 13.15
C GLY A 339 -22.44 -0.04 12.69
N SER A 340 -22.01 0.31 11.48
CA SER A 340 -20.61 0.10 11.07
C SER A 340 -19.66 1.05 11.81
N PRO A 341 -18.38 0.66 12.05
CA PRO A 341 -17.41 1.54 12.70
C PRO A 341 -17.24 2.87 11.97
N SER A 342 -17.24 2.87 10.64
CA SER A 342 -17.09 4.09 9.83
C SER A 342 -18.29 5.02 9.99
N TYR A 343 -19.51 4.51 9.94
CA TYR A 343 -20.73 5.31 10.15
C TYR A 343 -20.73 5.97 11.51
N ILE A 344 -20.40 5.20 12.57
CA ILE A 344 -20.43 5.69 13.95
C ILE A 344 -19.48 6.88 14.10
N GLU A 345 -18.26 6.79 13.56
CA GLU A 345 -17.26 7.84 13.73
C GLU A 345 -17.51 9.05 12.81
N VAL A 346 -18.08 8.85 11.62
CA VAL A 346 -18.60 9.95 10.78
C VAL A 346 -19.77 10.66 11.48
N TYR A 347 -20.72 9.92 12.05
CA TYR A 347 -21.83 10.49 12.80
C TYR A 347 -21.35 11.34 13.98
N ARG A 348 -20.33 10.87 14.72
CA ARG A 348 -19.79 11.56 15.90
C ARG A 348 -18.97 12.80 15.58
N HIS A 349 -18.09 12.72 14.57
CA HIS A 349 -17.08 13.75 14.32
C HIS A 349 -17.34 14.61 13.07
N PHE A 350 -18.16 14.13 12.14
CA PHE A 350 -18.47 14.76 10.86
C PHE A 350 -19.97 14.75 10.59
N HIS A 351 -20.78 15.04 11.62
CA HIS A 351 -22.24 14.90 11.57
C HIS A 351 -22.90 15.62 10.38
N HIS A 352 -22.37 16.79 10.00
CA HIS A 352 -22.88 17.56 8.87
C HIS A 352 -22.64 16.88 7.50
N GLU A 353 -21.61 16.03 7.38
CA GLU A 353 -21.35 15.23 6.17
C GLU A 353 -22.15 13.93 6.15
N LEU A 354 -22.84 13.57 7.23
CA LEU A 354 -23.55 12.29 7.35
C LEU A 354 -24.58 12.08 6.24
N ARG A 355 -25.24 13.15 5.78
CA ARG A 355 -26.16 13.07 4.63
C ARG A 355 -25.42 12.63 3.37
N SER A 356 -24.32 13.30 3.03
CA SER A 356 -23.48 12.96 1.86
C SER A 356 -22.87 11.56 1.98
N TYR A 357 -22.41 11.19 3.18
CA TYR A 357 -21.92 9.85 3.48
C TYR A 357 -23.00 8.79 3.24
N SER A 358 -24.19 9.00 3.81
CA SER A 358 -25.28 8.02 3.75
C SER A 358 -25.89 7.91 2.35
N SER A 359 -25.83 8.98 1.56
CA SER A 359 -26.29 8.99 0.16
C SER A 359 -25.24 8.50 -0.85
N ALA A 360 -24.02 8.17 -0.40
CA ALA A 360 -22.95 7.72 -1.29
C ALA A 360 -23.31 6.39 -1.94
N LEU A 361 -22.87 6.17 -3.18
CA LEU A 361 -23.17 4.93 -3.94
C LEU A 361 -22.74 3.67 -3.18
N GLN A 362 -21.63 3.75 -2.43
CA GLN A 362 -21.14 2.67 -1.57
C GLN A 362 -22.17 2.20 -0.53
N GLN A 363 -23.10 3.05 -0.08
CA GLN A 363 -24.06 2.73 0.99
C GLN A 363 -25.40 2.16 0.51
N HIS A 364 -25.68 2.19 -0.80
CA HIS A 364 -26.98 1.77 -1.35
C HIS A 364 -26.86 0.55 -2.28
N ASP A 365 -25.98 0.63 -3.28
CA ASP A 365 -25.93 -0.39 -4.35
C ASP A 365 -24.69 -1.28 -4.27
N GLY A 366 -23.71 -0.89 -3.43
CA GLY A 366 -22.36 -1.41 -3.47
C GLY A 366 -21.66 -1.03 -4.78
N LEU A 367 -20.43 -0.51 -4.70
CA LEU A 367 -19.69 -0.18 -5.93
C LEU A 367 -19.35 -1.47 -6.70
N ASN A 368 -19.90 -1.63 -7.91
CA ASN A 368 -19.63 -2.77 -8.77
C ASN A 368 -18.30 -2.58 -9.52
N TYR A 369 -17.25 -3.21 -9.01
CA TYR A 369 -15.92 -3.13 -9.59
C TYR A 369 -15.65 -4.13 -10.72
N ARG A 370 -16.58 -5.04 -11.07
CA ARG A 370 -16.28 -6.18 -11.96
C ARG A 370 -15.67 -5.77 -13.31
N ARG A 371 -16.16 -4.70 -13.93
CA ARG A 371 -15.62 -4.19 -15.20
C ARG A 371 -14.21 -3.59 -15.03
N MET A 372 -14.00 -2.83 -13.96
CA MET A 372 -12.69 -2.23 -13.64
C MET A 372 -11.68 -3.31 -13.23
N GLU A 373 -12.12 -4.34 -12.51
CA GLU A 373 -11.33 -5.51 -12.13
C GLU A 373 -10.81 -6.24 -13.36
N ASN A 374 -11.69 -6.60 -14.31
CA ASN A 374 -11.29 -7.26 -15.55
C ASN A 374 -10.30 -6.38 -16.33
N SER A 375 -10.57 -5.08 -16.41
CA SER A 375 -9.69 -4.12 -17.06
C SER A 375 -8.31 -4.05 -16.38
N GLN A 376 -8.27 -4.11 -15.05
CA GLN A 376 -7.03 -4.15 -14.27
C GLN A 376 -6.25 -5.42 -14.54
N TYR A 377 -6.88 -6.59 -14.51
CA TYR A 377 -6.21 -7.86 -14.84
C TYR A 377 -5.60 -7.81 -16.24
N VAL A 378 -6.36 -7.39 -17.25
CA VAL A 378 -5.88 -7.26 -18.62
C VAL A 378 -4.69 -6.29 -18.68
N PHE A 379 -4.80 -5.10 -18.08
CA PHE A 379 -3.75 -4.09 -18.18
C PHE A 379 -2.47 -4.51 -17.44
N VAL A 380 -2.59 -5.15 -16.27
CA VAL A 380 -1.45 -5.67 -15.50
C VAL A 380 -0.77 -6.81 -16.24
N PHE A 381 -1.52 -7.81 -16.73
CA PHE A 381 -0.93 -8.94 -17.45
C PHE A 381 -0.30 -8.51 -18.78
N LEU A 382 -0.94 -7.59 -19.51
CA LEU A 382 -0.35 -6.98 -20.69
C LEU A 382 0.94 -6.25 -20.35
N SER A 383 0.96 -5.54 -19.22
CA SER A 383 2.18 -4.85 -18.74
C SER A 383 3.31 -5.82 -18.42
N TRP A 384 3.02 -6.95 -17.77
CA TRP A 384 4.02 -7.99 -17.53
C TRP A 384 4.55 -8.58 -18.83
N PHE A 385 3.65 -8.96 -19.74
CA PHE A 385 4.02 -9.52 -21.04
C PHE A 385 4.93 -8.56 -21.84
N LEU A 386 4.53 -7.29 -21.96
CA LEU A 386 5.29 -6.30 -22.72
C LEU A 386 6.61 -5.92 -22.04
N LEU A 387 6.65 -5.83 -20.70
CA LEU A 387 7.91 -5.60 -19.98
C LEU A 387 8.88 -6.76 -20.20
N ILE A 388 8.41 -8.02 -20.11
CA ILE A 388 9.24 -9.19 -20.41
C ILE A 388 9.77 -9.10 -21.83
N LEU A 389 8.89 -8.87 -22.82
CA LEU A 389 9.24 -8.72 -24.24
C LEU A 389 10.29 -7.62 -24.48
N PHE A 390 10.15 -6.46 -23.84
CA PHE A 390 11.08 -5.34 -23.97
C PHE A 390 12.47 -5.66 -23.41
N PHE A 391 12.54 -6.49 -22.36
CA PHE A 391 13.82 -6.94 -21.80
C PHE A 391 14.42 -8.16 -22.54
N THR A 392 13.66 -8.89 -23.36
CA THR A 392 14.20 -9.94 -24.25
C THR A 392 14.65 -9.39 -25.60
N MET A 393 13.95 -8.42 -26.18
CA MET A 393 14.30 -7.84 -27.48
C MET A 393 15.54 -6.94 -27.38
N LYS A 394 16.68 -7.38 -27.93
CA LYS A 394 17.98 -6.67 -27.83
C LYS A 394 17.87 -5.18 -28.19
N ASN A 395 17.25 -4.86 -29.34
CA ASN A 395 17.12 -3.49 -29.85
C ASN A 395 16.33 -2.56 -28.91
N ILE A 396 15.33 -3.09 -28.21
CA ILE A 396 14.52 -2.34 -27.25
C ILE A 396 15.25 -2.26 -25.91
N ARG A 397 15.79 -3.39 -25.44
CA ARG A 397 16.51 -3.51 -24.18
C ARG A 397 17.63 -2.49 -24.07
N GLU A 398 18.42 -2.30 -25.11
CA GLU A 398 19.52 -1.31 -25.13
C GLU A 398 19.01 0.11 -24.90
N ARG A 399 17.80 0.46 -25.38
CA ARG A 399 17.19 1.78 -25.17
C ARG A 399 16.69 1.99 -23.73
N ILE A 400 16.32 0.92 -23.03
CA ILE A 400 15.72 0.95 -21.68
C ILE A 400 16.62 0.33 -20.60
N THR A 401 17.90 0.07 -20.89
CA THR A 401 18.79 -0.71 -20.00
C THR A 401 18.90 -0.08 -18.60
N SER A 402 18.85 1.26 -18.51
CA SER A 402 18.87 2.00 -17.25
C SER A 402 17.67 1.72 -16.33
N LEU A 403 16.54 1.26 -16.88
CA LEU A 403 15.33 0.88 -16.13
C LEU A 403 15.41 -0.55 -15.58
N GLY A 404 16.33 -1.39 -16.07
CA GLY A 404 16.43 -2.80 -15.65
C GLY A 404 16.56 -3.00 -14.13
N PRO A 405 17.48 -2.30 -13.42
CA PRO A 405 17.57 -2.39 -11.96
C PRO A 405 16.32 -1.85 -11.23
N VAL A 406 15.69 -0.81 -11.77
CA VAL A 406 14.49 -0.17 -11.24
C VAL A 406 13.30 -1.12 -11.28
N VAL A 407 13.05 -1.75 -12.43
CA VAL A 407 11.97 -2.74 -12.63
C VAL A 407 12.16 -3.92 -11.69
N ARG A 408 13.40 -4.41 -11.53
CA ARG A 408 13.67 -5.55 -10.63
C ARG A 408 13.49 -5.18 -9.16
N PHE A 409 13.92 -4.00 -8.73
CA PHE A 409 13.66 -3.55 -7.36
C PHE A 409 12.15 -3.45 -7.08
N LEU A 410 11.39 -2.82 -7.97
CA LEU A 410 9.95 -2.67 -7.79
C LEU A 410 9.21 -4.01 -7.86
N PHE A 411 9.64 -4.94 -8.70
CA PHE A 411 9.13 -6.32 -8.68
C PHE A 411 9.37 -6.98 -7.31
N LEU A 412 10.58 -6.86 -6.75
CA LEU A 412 10.89 -7.39 -5.42
C LEU A 412 10.11 -6.70 -4.31
N PHE A 413 9.83 -5.41 -4.44
CA PHE A 413 8.98 -4.66 -3.52
C PHE A 413 7.53 -5.16 -3.56
N VAL A 414 6.97 -5.38 -4.76
CA VAL A 414 5.63 -5.95 -4.95
C VAL A 414 5.56 -7.40 -4.47
N ALA A 415 6.61 -8.20 -4.66
CA ALA A 415 6.72 -9.55 -4.11
C ALA A 415 6.83 -9.52 -2.58
N ALA A 416 7.63 -8.61 -2.02
CA ALA A 416 7.74 -8.44 -0.58
C ALA A 416 6.40 -8.03 0.05
N ASN A 417 5.60 -7.19 -0.63
CA ASN A 417 4.23 -6.90 -0.23
C ASN A 417 3.38 -8.16 -0.10
N ALA A 418 3.36 -9.01 -1.15
CA ALA A 418 2.59 -10.25 -1.13
C ALA A 418 3.07 -11.22 -0.04
N VAL A 419 4.39 -11.33 0.17
CA VAL A 419 4.96 -12.18 1.21
C VAL A 419 4.59 -11.69 2.61
N ILE A 420 4.79 -10.41 2.91
CA ILE A 420 4.47 -9.86 4.23
C ILE A 420 2.97 -9.97 4.52
N CYS A 421 2.11 -9.65 3.55
CA CYS A 421 0.67 -9.74 3.73
C CYS A 421 0.16 -11.18 3.82
N GLY A 422 0.62 -12.09 2.96
CA GLY A 422 0.19 -13.50 2.96
C GLY A 422 0.71 -14.31 4.16
N CYS A 423 1.88 -13.94 4.70
CA CYS A 423 2.48 -14.62 5.86
C CYS A 423 1.99 -14.07 7.21
N LEU A 424 1.66 -12.79 7.31
CA LEU A 424 1.33 -12.15 8.60
C LEU A 424 -0.16 -11.83 8.76
N SER A 425 -0.95 -11.92 7.68
CA SER A 425 -2.39 -11.66 7.68
C SER A 425 -3.11 -12.67 6.79
N VAL A 426 -4.45 -12.58 6.78
CA VAL A 426 -5.30 -13.30 5.83
C VAL A 426 -5.02 -12.84 4.39
N VAL A 427 -5.24 -13.73 3.42
CA VAL A 427 -5.11 -13.37 2.01
C VAL A 427 -6.32 -12.51 1.62
N LEU A 428 -6.06 -11.25 1.30
CA LEU A 428 -7.10 -10.28 0.95
C LEU A 428 -6.71 -9.54 -0.35
N PRO A 429 -7.61 -9.44 -1.34
CA PRO A 429 -7.30 -8.76 -2.61
C PRO A 429 -6.84 -7.29 -2.43
N ARG A 430 -7.35 -6.64 -1.38
CA ARG A 430 -7.00 -5.28 -0.98
C ARG A 430 -5.48 -5.07 -0.85
N TYR A 431 -4.73 -6.07 -0.38
CA TYR A 431 -3.32 -5.91 -0.09
C TYR A 431 -2.43 -5.86 -1.33
N GLN A 432 -2.78 -6.52 -2.42
CA GLN A 432 -1.97 -6.51 -3.63
C GLN A 432 -2.38 -5.38 -4.59
N THR A 433 -3.67 -5.01 -4.58
CA THR A 433 -4.18 -3.87 -5.35
C THR A 433 -3.45 -2.56 -5.02
N ARG A 434 -3.01 -2.36 -3.77
CA ARG A 434 -2.27 -1.15 -3.37
C ARG A 434 -0.92 -0.95 -4.09
N VAL A 435 -0.36 -2.00 -4.72
CA VAL A 435 0.95 -1.94 -5.41
C VAL A 435 0.94 -2.44 -6.86
N ILE A 436 -0.05 -3.23 -7.29
CA ILE A 436 -0.02 -3.92 -8.59
C ILE A 436 0.06 -2.97 -9.80
N TRP A 437 -0.51 -1.78 -9.68
CA TRP A 437 -0.53 -0.73 -10.71
C TRP A 437 0.86 -0.14 -11.01
N ILE A 438 1.88 -0.44 -10.20
CA ILE A 438 3.28 -0.08 -10.47
C ILE A 438 3.75 -0.69 -11.80
N PHE A 439 3.29 -1.89 -12.18
CA PHE A 439 3.71 -2.53 -13.43
C PHE A 439 3.20 -1.79 -14.68
N PRO A 440 1.90 -1.43 -14.79
CA PRO A 440 1.43 -0.51 -15.80
C PRO A 440 2.20 0.82 -15.86
N LEU A 441 2.51 1.45 -14.71
CA LEU A 441 3.32 2.67 -14.70
C LEU A 441 4.72 2.43 -15.29
N LEU A 442 5.38 1.32 -14.93
CA LEU A 442 6.68 0.96 -15.47
C LEU A 442 6.64 0.69 -16.98
N LEU A 443 5.58 0.06 -17.49
CA LEU A 443 5.39 -0.12 -18.92
C LEU A 443 5.30 1.24 -19.64
N LEU A 444 4.50 2.18 -19.13
CA LEU A 444 4.36 3.51 -19.74
C LEU A 444 5.69 4.29 -19.76
N ILE A 445 6.48 4.19 -18.69
CA ILE A 445 7.83 4.77 -18.62
C ILE A 445 8.77 4.10 -19.62
N ALA A 446 8.73 2.76 -19.74
CA ALA A 446 9.54 2.05 -20.72
C ALA A 446 9.16 2.43 -22.15
N LEU A 447 7.87 2.53 -22.48
CA LEU A 447 7.36 3.01 -23.77
C LEU A 447 7.83 4.44 -24.10
N ALA A 448 7.97 5.29 -23.09
CA ALA A 448 8.45 6.65 -23.28
C ALA A 448 9.96 6.67 -23.61
N GLU A 449 10.74 5.79 -22.97
CA GLU A 449 12.18 5.65 -23.19
C GLU A 449 12.56 4.93 -24.49
N THR A 450 11.66 4.14 -25.08
CA THR A 450 11.89 3.53 -26.40
C THR A 450 11.72 4.49 -27.56
N GLY A 451 11.02 5.62 -27.37
CA GLY A 451 10.63 6.56 -28.42
C GLY A 451 9.35 6.18 -29.19
N ILE A 452 8.66 5.10 -28.77
CA ILE A 452 7.40 4.67 -29.40
C ILE A 452 6.31 5.73 -29.17
N LEU A 453 6.21 6.24 -27.95
CA LEU A 453 5.22 7.27 -27.59
C LEU A 453 5.40 8.56 -28.40
N SER A 454 6.63 9.02 -28.65
CA SER A 454 6.89 10.20 -29.48
C SER A 454 6.42 10.01 -30.92
N HIS A 455 6.69 8.85 -31.52
CA HIS A 455 6.22 8.54 -32.87
C HIS A 455 4.70 8.51 -33.00
N LEU A 456 4.00 7.98 -31.98
CA LEU A 456 2.54 7.97 -31.95
C LEU A 456 1.97 9.39 -31.81
N THR A 457 2.52 10.21 -30.92
CA THR A 457 2.07 11.61 -30.77
C THR A 457 2.30 12.42 -32.03
N ASP A 458 3.41 12.20 -32.75
CA ASP A 458 3.69 12.90 -34.00
C ASP A 458 2.74 12.47 -35.13
N ARG A 459 2.38 11.18 -35.20
CA ARG A 459 1.36 10.70 -36.16
C ARG A 459 -0.02 11.26 -35.87
N LEU A 460 -0.43 11.29 -34.59
CA LEU A 460 -1.74 11.84 -34.20
C LEU A 460 -1.85 13.32 -34.53
N LYS A 461 -0.80 14.11 -34.30
CA LYS A 461 -0.76 15.53 -34.72
C LYS A 461 -0.97 15.72 -36.21
N LYS A 462 -0.44 14.81 -37.05
CA LYS A 462 -0.64 14.84 -38.52
C LYS A 462 -2.05 14.46 -38.96
N LEU A 463 -2.81 13.76 -38.12
CA LEU A 463 -4.18 13.31 -38.42
C LEU A 463 -5.25 14.32 -38.00
N ILE A 464 -4.91 15.32 -37.18
CA ILE A 464 -5.81 16.41 -36.80
C ILE A 464 -5.67 17.53 -37.86
N PRO A 465 -6.65 17.75 -38.75
CA PRO A 465 -6.57 18.81 -39.74
C PRO A 465 -6.63 20.17 -39.02
N GLY A 466 -5.58 20.98 -39.13
CA GLY A 466 -5.55 22.36 -38.62
C GLY A 466 -4.49 22.71 -37.56
N GLY A 467 -3.64 21.77 -37.15
CA GLY A 467 -2.64 21.99 -36.10
C GLY A 467 -1.25 22.46 -36.55
N ASN A 468 -1.16 23.28 -37.60
CA ASN A 468 0.06 24.05 -37.90
C ASN A 468 -0.21 25.51 -37.57
N THR A 469 0.08 25.92 -36.34
CA THR A 469 0.31 27.32 -36.01
C THR A 469 1.78 27.47 -35.64
N ASN A 470 2.45 28.35 -36.39
CA ASN A 470 3.83 28.79 -36.21
C ASN A 470 4.12 29.27 -34.79
#